data_AF-A0A1E5H9B8-F1
#
_entry.id   AF-A0A1E5H9B8-F1
#
_cell.length_a   1.000
_cell.length_b   1.000
_cell.length_c   1.000
_cell.angle_alpha   90.00
_cell.angle_beta   90.00
_cell.angle_gamma   90.00
#
_symmetry.space_group_name_H-M   'P 1'
#
loop_
_entity.id
_entity.type
_entity.pdbx_description
1 polymer ?
#
loop_
_entity_poly.entity_id
_entity_poly.type
_entity_poly.pdbx_seq_one_letter_code
_entity_poly.pdbx_strand_id
1 'polypeptide(L)'
;MKIAIVGGGPRGLSVLERIVEWSRGEQVIQITMFDPYGPGGKIWREDQSLSLLMNSIAAHVTLFTDETLSTKGPIAKGPNLYEWVQSDAIPFIKNHNIKNKSALLEECETLGPNDHCTRVLYGVYQKWFYEYVQTRMTEQTSVKFFKDTVRAVKMQDNQFLVYTKSVETTVETVILALGHQENELVGNEKELATYASEHRLFYASPKNAADAYLEAITENTSVLLRGLGLVFFDYLTLLTSDRGGIFEELDGKLIYRPSGKEPRIIAGSGRGIPYHARGRNQKGYGQKYQPRFLKEKSLNKIKRKGHFSAEQFFELMKKEVEFAYYSTLIETSYPNINQQRFNEAFIRTKGEQSVLGRYGIKSKDFWNWSMIQQPVQQVEDHTDFQKLIVDYLHRDFLEAQKGTLFGPFAAALDSLKDLRDEVRFMLDQELFSDEETKKWLWDWFTPLNSFLSIGPPVERIEELQALINAGIVTLIGPKMKIETEAGRFVGYSDRRPLKKYKTHFLIEARLPKTANQFSLNPLVQQLLSDEIACLHQLKLASGKEHQTGALLVDRKTNQIQTKTGSIIAKLFCYGIPTEGIHWLTAATARPGTDAWNLREADVIASKIFEEE
;
A
#
# COMPACT_ATOMS: atom_id res chain seq x y z
N MET A 1 -25.64 -13.87 -19.46
CA MET A 1 -25.04 -12.57 -19.13
C MET A 1 -23.58 -12.54 -19.57
N LYS A 2 -23.15 -11.45 -20.22
CA LYS A 2 -21.75 -11.24 -20.64
C LYS A 2 -21.08 -10.17 -19.79
N ILE A 3 -19.90 -10.46 -19.25
CA ILE A 3 -19.17 -9.59 -18.32
C ILE A 3 -17.74 -9.37 -18.83
N ALA A 4 -17.26 -8.14 -18.80
CA ALA A 4 -15.85 -7.82 -18.99
C ALA A 4 -15.19 -7.39 -17.67
N ILE A 5 -14.01 -7.94 -17.37
CA ILE A 5 -13.14 -7.52 -16.26
C ILE A 5 -11.87 -6.91 -16.85
N VAL A 6 -11.60 -5.65 -16.53
CA VAL A 6 -10.41 -4.93 -16.99
C VAL A 6 -9.40 -4.82 -15.85
N GLY A 7 -8.31 -5.56 -15.97
CA GLY A 7 -7.26 -5.70 -14.96
C GLY A 7 -7.19 -7.14 -14.44
N GLY A 8 -5.97 -7.70 -14.40
CA GLY A 8 -5.70 -9.08 -13.99
C GLY A 8 -4.78 -9.24 -12.80
N GLY A 9 -4.58 -8.15 -12.05
CA GLY A 9 -4.00 -8.20 -10.71
C GLY A 9 -4.97 -8.70 -9.65
N PRO A 10 -4.63 -8.56 -8.35
CA PRO A 10 -5.38 -9.14 -7.24
C PRO A 10 -6.86 -8.74 -7.22
N ARG A 11 -7.20 -7.53 -7.66
CA ARG A 11 -8.59 -7.02 -7.65
C ARG A 11 -9.40 -7.76 -8.72
N GLY A 12 -8.95 -7.72 -9.97
CA GLY A 12 -9.59 -8.45 -11.06
C GLY A 12 -9.79 -9.93 -10.77
N LEU A 13 -8.79 -10.57 -10.14
CA LEU A 13 -8.88 -11.96 -9.71
C LEU A 13 -9.91 -12.18 -8.58
N SER A 14 -9.94 -11.32 -7.56
CA SER A 14 -10.95 -11.41 -6.50
C SER A 14 -12.37 -11.26 -7.06
N VAL A 15 -12.64 -10.26 -7.92
CA VAL A 15 -14.00 -10.11 -8.47
C VAL A 15 -14.37 -11.22 -9.45
N LEU A 16 -13.41 -11.75 -10.22
CA LEU A 16 -13.62 -12.94 -11.05
C LEU A 16 -14.12 -14.10 -10.19
N GLU A 17 -13.43 -14.37 -9.10
CA GLU A 17 -13.76 -15.47 -8.21
C GLU A 17 -15.14 -15.27 -7.55
N ARG A 18 -15.44 -14.06 -7.08
CA ARG A 18 -16.79 -13.72 -6.59
C ARG A 18 -17.87 -14.00 -7.62
N ILE A 19 -17.69 -13.55 -8.86
CA ILE A 19 -18.67 -13.78 -9.92
C ILE A 19 -18.86 -15.27 -10.18
N VAL A 20 -17.77 -16.05 -10.22
CA VAL A 20 -17.84 -17.50 -10.40
C VAL A 20 -18.64 -18.14 -9.27
N GLU A 21 -18.40 -17.80 -8.01
CA GLU A 21 -19.13 -18.39 -6.89
C GLU A 21 -20.60 -18.00 -6.83
N TRP A 22 -20.94 -16.74 -7.12
CA TRP A 22 -22.33 -16.28 -7.23
C TRP A 22 -23.08 -16.91 -8.42
N SER A 23 -22.38 -17.20 -9.52
CA SER A 23 -22.98 -17.80 -10.73
C SER A 23 -23.40 -19.27 -10.60
N ARG A 24 -23.00 -19.95 -9.51
CA ARG A 24 -23.23 -21.39 -9.33
C ARG A 24 -24.72 -21.78 -9.21
N GLY A 25 -25.62 -20.81 -9.04
CA GLY A 25 -27.08 -20.97 -8.94
C GLY A 25 -27.85 -20.96 -10.28
N GLU A 26 -27.28 -21.52 -11.35
CA GLU A 26 -27.92 -21.77 -12.66
C GLU A 26 -28.03 -20.60 -13.67
N GLN A 27 -27.08 -19.65 -13.67
CA GLN A 27 -27.00 -18.61 -14.71
C GLN A 27 -25.90 -18.89 -15.75
N VAL A 28 -26.21 -18.70 -17.04
CA VAL A 28 -25.21 -18.75 -18.11
C VAL A 28 -24.38 -17.46 -18.11
N ILE A 29 -23.12 -17.57 -17.70
CA ILE A 29 -22.18 -16.45 -17.59
C ILE A 29 -21.00 -16.61 -18.56
N GLN A 30 -20.72 -15.55 -19.32
CA GLN A 30 -19.53 -15.45 -20.15
C GLN A 30 -18.67 -14.29 -19.66
N ILE A 31 -17.49 -14.60 -19.15
CA ILE A 31 -16.54 -13.61 -18.61
C ILE A 31 -15.39 -13.44 -19.59
N THR A 32 -15.11 -12.20 -19.95
CA THR A 32 -13.91 -11.82 -20.71
C THR A 32 -13.01 -10.96 -19.84
N MET A 33 -11.78 -11.39 -19.62
CA MET A 33 -10.82 -10.71 -18.76
C MET A 33 -9.65 -10.17 -19.57
N PHE A 34 -9.22 -8.95 -19.26
CA PHE A 34 -8.15 -8.26 -19.99
C PHE A 34 -7.05 -7.80 -19.05
N ASP A 35 -5.80 -8.17 -19.31
CA ASP A 35 -4.61 -7.55 -18.70
C ASP A 35 -3.40 -7.76 -19.59
N PRO A 36 -2.63 -6.71 -19.94
CA PRO A 36 -1.49 -6.87 -20.84
C PRO A 36 -0.37 -7.78 -20.31
N TYR A 37 -0.30 -8.04 -19.01
CA TYR A 37 0.74 -8.87 -18.38
C TYR A 37 0.23 -10.28 -18.02
N GLY A 38 -1.08 -10.48 -17.91
CA GLY A 38 -1.69 -11.74 -17.49
C GLY A 38 -2.18 -11.74 -16.04
N PRO A 39 -2.58 -12.91 -15.50
CA PRO A 39 -2.86 -13.07 -14.07
C PRO A 39 -1.68 -12.62 -13.22
N GLY A 40 -1.94 -11.77 -12.21
CA GLY A 40 -0.93 -11.06 -11.45
C GLY A 40 -0.72 -9.60 -11.89
N GLY A 41 -1.03 -9.28 -13.14
CA GLY A 41 -0.87 -7.94 -13.70
C GLY A 41 0.58 -7.40 -13.64
N LYS A 42 0.74 -6.09 -13.86
CA LYS A 42 2.06 -5.45 -14.02
C LYS A 42 3.00 -5.60 -12.81
N ILE A 43 2.46 -5.58 -11.59
CA ILE A 43 3.24 -5.48 -10.34
C ILE A 43 3.85 -6.83 -9.93
N TRP A 44 3.14 -7.93 -10.20
CA TRP A 44 3.49 -9.27 -9.71
C TRP A 44 3.99 -10.19 -10.83
N ARG A 45 4.59 -9.61 -11.87
CA ARG A 45 5.09 -10.34 -13.04
C ARG A 45 6.24 -11.29 -12.70
N GLU A 46 6.34 -12.39 -13.45
CA GLU A 46 7.34 -13.45 -13.26
C GLU A 46 8.76 -13.04 -13.73
N ASP A 47 8.89 -11.96 -14.50
CA ASP A 47 10.14 -11.53 -15.14
C ASP A 47 10.80 -10.30 -14.50
N GLN A 48 10.41 -9.96 -13.26
CA GLN A 48 11.11 -8.97 -12.44
C GLN A 48 12.23 -9.60 -11.59
N SER A 49 13.08 -8.77 -10.99
CA SER A 49 14.12 -9.22 -10.06
C SER A 49 13.53 -10.02 -8.89
N LEU A 50 14.17 -11.14 -8.54
CA LEU A 50 13.80 -11.97 -7.40
C LEU A 50 14.10 -11.29 -6.06
N SER A 51 14.95 -10.28 -6.03
CA SER A 51 15.30 -9.58 -4.78
C SER A 51 14.21 -8.62 -4.31
N LEU A 52 13.22 -8.32 -5.16
CA LEU A 52 12.08 -7.50 -4.81
C LEU A 52 11.05 -8.31 -4.02
N LEU A 53 10.80 -7.87 -2.79
CA LEU A 53 9.90 -8.55 -1.85
C LEU A 53 8.52 -7.91 -1.81
N MET A 54 7.56 -8.70 -1.32
CA MET A 54 6.30 -8.18 -0.81
C MET A 54 6.52 -7.41 0.50
N ASN A 55 5.72 -6.37 0.72
CA ASN A 55 5.68 -5.66 1.99
C ASN A 55 4.70 -6.29 2.99
N SER A 56 4.03 -7.38 2.62
CA SER A 56 3.12 -8.14 3.48
C SER A 56 3.72 -9.51 3.77
N ILE A 57 3.43 -9.99 4.97
CA ILE A 57 3.85 -11.31 5.47
C ILE A 57 3.07 -12.40 4.75
N ALA A 58 3.72 -13.51 4.40
CA ALA A 58 3.16 -14.59 3.62
C ALA A 58 1.85 -15.16 4.22
N ALA A 59 1.82 -15.49 5.52
CA ALA A 59 0.60 -16.00 6.17
C ALA A 59 -0.53 -14.95 6.31
N HIS A 60 -0.26 -13.68 5.98
CA HIS A 60 -1.22 -12.58 6.04
C HIS A 60 -1.71 -12.13 4.66
N VAL A 61 -1.47 -12.92 3.61
CA VAL A 61 -1.91 -12.63 2.25
C VAL A 61 -2.82 -13.74 1.75
N THR A 62 -4.03 -13.39 1.31
CA THR A 62 -4.96 -14.34 0.69
C THR A 62 -5.73 -13.70 -0.47
N LEU A 63 -6.27 -14.53 -1.35
CA LEU A 63 -7.29 -14.14 -2.34
C LEU A 63 -8.66 -14.80 -2.05
N PHE A 64 -8.73 -15.63 -1.02
CA PHE A 64 -9.92 -16.36 -0.62
C PHE A 64 -10.72 -15.61 0.45
N THR A 65 -12.03 -15.80 0.40
CA THR A 65 -12.92 -15.37 1.49
C THR A 65 -13.03 -16.41 2.58
N ASP A 66 -13.50 -15.96 3.73
CA ASP A 66 -13.75 -16.80 4.89
C ASP A 66 -15.01 -16.31 5.62
N GLU A 67 -15.35 -16.95 6.74
CA GLU A 67 -16.55 -16.69 7.52
C GLU A 67 -16.65 -15.27 8.08
N THR A 68 -15.57 -14.48 8.01
CA THR A 68 -15.58 -13.08 8.44
C THR A 68 -16.19 -12.14 7.40
N LEU A 69 -16.43 -12.60 6.16
CA LEU A 69 -17.03 -11.79 5.09
C LEU A 69 -18.40 -11.23 5.49
N SER A 70 -18.47 -9.91 5.71
CA SER A 70 -19.66 -9.27 6.28
C SER A 70 -20.81 -9.04 5.28
N THR A 71 -20.54 -9.10 3.98
CA THR A 71 -21.52 -8.94 2.90
C THR A 71 -22.45 -10.13 2.73
N LYS A 72 -22.15 -11.26 3.40
CA LYS A 72 -22.93 -12.52 3.38
C LYS A 72 -23.06 -13.19 2.01
N GLY A 73 -22.20 -12.84 1.05
CA GLY A 73 -22.07 -13.60 -0.19
C GLY A 73 -21.48 -15.01 0.03
N PRO A 74 -21.40 -15.83 -1.03
CA PRO A 74 -20.82 -17.16 -0.97
C PRO A 74 -19.40 -17.17 -0.41
N ILE A 75 -19.10 -18.13 0.46
CA ILE A 75 -17.77 -18.31 1.03
C ILE A 75 -17.00 -19.36 0.22
N ALA A 76 -15.91 -18.95 -0.42
CA ALA A 76 -14.93 -19.84 -1.01
C ALA A 76 -13.64 -19.80 -0.19
N LYS A 77 -13.44 -20.86 0.60
CA LYS A 77 -12.24 -21.04 1.40
C LYS A 77 -11.11 -21.59 0.54
N GLY A 78 -9.90 -21.21 0.89
CA GLY A 78 -8.69 -21.75 0.29
C GLY A 78 -7.45 -21.28 1.06
N PRO A 79 -6.27 -21.80 0.67
CA PRO A 79 -5.04 -21.51 1.38
C PRO A 79 -4.66 -20.04 1.23
N ASN A 80 -4.23 -19.42 2.34
CA ASN A 80 -3.43 -18.20 2.26
C ASN A 80 -2.09 -18.49 1.54
N LEU A 81 -1.34 -17.45 1.20
CA LEU A 81 -0.11 -17.59 0.42
C LEU A 81 0.90 -18.55 1.05
N TYR A 82 1.09 -18.51 2.38
CA TYR A 82 1.99 -19.44 3.06
C TYR A 82 1.45 -20.87 3.06
N GLU A 83 0.16 -21.06 3.34
CA GLU A 83 -0.46 -22.39 3.30
C GLU A 83 -0.35 -23.03 1.91
N TRP A 84 -0.49 -22.22 0.85
CA TRP A 84 -0.31 -22.67 -0.54
C TRP A 84 1.13 -23.09 -0.82
N VAL A 85 2.12 -22.36 -0.27
CA VAL A 85 3.53 -22.76 -0.35
C VAL A 85 3.76 -24.15 0.24
N GLN A 86 3.07 -24.48 1.33
CA GLN A 86 3.20 -25.77 2.01
C GLN A 86 2.46 -26.93 1.30
N SER A 87 1.55 -26.64 0.37
CA SER A 87 0.75 -27.66 -0.33
C SER A 87 0.97 -27.68 -1.84
N ASP A 88 0.38 -26.72 -2.55
CA ASP A 88 0.16 -26.78 -4.00
C ASP A 88 1.25 -26.06 -4.79
N ALA A 89 2.05 -25.20 -4.15
CA ALA A 89 3.05 -24.39 -4.83
C ALA A 89 4.10 -25.23 -5.55
N ILE A 90 4.74 -26.18 -4.86
CA ILE A 90 5.80 -27.01 -5.45
C ILE A 90 5.28 -27.84 -6.64
N PRO A 91 4.15 -28.58 -6.53
CA PRO A 91 3.54 -29.27 -7.67
C PRO A 91 3.20 -28.30 -8.82
N PHE A 92 2.61 -27.15 -8.51
CA PHE A 92 2.21 -26.15 -9.51
C PHE A 92 3.43 -25.62 -10.27
N ILE A 93 4.48 -25.21 -9.55
CA ILE A 93 5.73 -24.71 -10.12
C ILE A 93 6.42 -25.79 -10.95
N LYS A 94 6.39 -27.05 -10.52
CA LYS A 94 6.95 -28.20 -11.25
C LYS A 94 6.22 -28.48 -12.57
N ASN A 95 4.91 -28.32 -12.60
CA ASN A 95 4.10 -28.63 -13.78
C ASN A 95 3.96 -27.47 -14.78
N HIS A 96 4.34 -26.25 -14.38
CA HIS A 96 4.28 -25.07 -15.24
C HIS A 96 5.66 -24.64 -15.76
N ASN A 97 5.65 -23.99 -16.93
CA ASN A 97 6.81 -23.30 -17.47
C ASN A 97 6.93 -21.90 -16.82
N ILE A 98 7.61 -21.84 -15.67
CA ILE A 98 7.82 -20.62 -14.88
C ILE A 98 9.30 -20.22 -14.96
N LYS A 99 9.57 -18.93 -15.14
CA LYS A 99 10.94 -18.39 -15.09
C LYS A 99 11.51 -18.52 -13.67
N ASN A 100 12.83 -18.69 -13.54
CA ASN A 100 13.49 -18.78 -12.23
C ASN A 100 12.99 -19.93 -11.33
N LYS A 101 12.47 -21.00 -11.95
CA LYS A 101 11.85 -22.15 -11.29
C LYS A 101 12.64 -22.69 -10.09
N SER A 102 13.95 -22.89 -10.25
CA SER A 102 14.80 -23.44 -9.18
C SER A 102 14.83 -22.53 -7.95
N ALA A 103 14.98 -21.23 -8.13
CA ALA A 103 15.01 -20.26 -7.04
C ALA A 103 13.65 -20.17 -6.33
N LEU A 104 12.55 -20.28 -7.07
CA LEU A 104 11.21 -20.30 -6.46
C LEU A 104 10.94 -21.57 -5.66
N LEU A 105 11.48 -22.71 -6.11
CA LEU A 105 11.38 -23.96 -5.34
C LEU A 105 12.18 -23.89 -4.04
N GLU A 106 13.39 -23.32 -4.08
CA GLU A 106 14.20 -23.06 -2.88
C GLU A 106 13.51 -22.09 -1.92
N GLU A 107 12.94 -21.00 -2.45
CA GLU A 107 12.13 -20.09 -1.65
C GLU A 107 10.96 -20.84 -0.97
N CYS A 108 10.22 -21.68 -1.69
CA CYS A 108 9.14 -22.47 -1.10
C CYS A 108 9.59 -23.41 0.03
N GLU A 109 10.81 -23.96 -0.04
CA GLU A 109 11.34 -24.88 0.98
C GLU A 109 11.75 -24.15 2.28
N THR A 110 12.13 -22.88 2.18
CA THR A 110 12.68 -22.08 3.30
C THR A 110 11.71 -21.05 3.87
N LEU A 111 10.71 -20.62 3.08
CA LEU A 111 9.78 -19.56 3.47
C LEU A 111 8.97 -19.97 4.70
N GLY A 112 9.11 -19.22 5.79
CA GLY A 112 8.31 -19.33 7.00
C GLY A 112 7.02 -18.50 6.95
N PRO A 113 6.10 -18.71 7.91
CA PRO A 113 4.79 -18.05 7.91
C PRO A 113 4.87 -16.54 8.11
N ASN A 114 5.91 -16.07 8.82
CA ASN A 114 6.14 -14.67 9.14
C ASN A 114 7.06 -13.95 8.15
N ASP A 115 7.52 -14.64 7.12
CA ASP A 115 8.49 -14.10 6.17
C ASP A 115 7.80 -13.30 5.06
N HIS A 116 8.62 -12.52 4.36
CA HIS A 116 8.24 -11.74 3.20
C HIS A 116 8.74 -12.42 1.94
N CYS A 117 7.82 -13.01 1.16
CA CYS A 117 8.20 -13.66 -0.09
C CYS A 117 8.52 -12.66 -1.22
N THR A 118 9.15 -13.15 -2.27
CA THR A 118 9.40 -12.43 -3.51
C THR A 118 8.10 -12.02 -4.18
N ARG A 119 8.11 -10.88 -4.88
CA ARG A 119 6.95 -10.45 -5.69
C ARG A 119 6.61 -11.47 -6.78
N VAL A 120 7.62 -12.19 -7.27
CA VAL A 120 7.48 -13.26 -8.25
C VAL A 120 6.67 -14.42 -7.68
N LEU A 121 6.98 -14.90 -6.47
CA LEU A 121 6.23 -16.02 -5.86
C LEU A 121 4.75 -15.67 -5.65
N TYR A 122 4.44 -14.44 -5.23
CA TYR A 122 3.05 -13.99 -5.14
C TYR A 122 2.35 -13.85 -6.50
N GLY A 123 3.11 -13.54 -7.55
CA GLY A 123 2.64 -13.63 -8.94
C GLY A 123 2.25 -15.05 -9.33
N VAL A 124 3.06 -16.03 -8.96
CA VAL A 124 2.78 -17.45 -9.18
C VAL A 124 1.54 -17.91 -8.39
N TYR A 125 1.39 -17.48 -7.14
CA TYR A 125 0.17 -17.74 -6.36
C TYR A 125 -1.08 -17.17 -7.03
N GLN A 126 -1.02 -15.97 -7.62
CA GLN A 126 -2.14 -15.37 -8.36
C GLN A 126 -2.48 -16.13 -9.65
N LYS A 127 -1.46 -16.67 -10.35
CA LYS A 127 -1.66 -17.52 -11.52
C LYS A 127 -2.29 -18.86 -11.15
N TRP A 128 -1.80 -19.49 -10.08
CA TRP A 128 -2.43 -20.68 -9.51
C TRP A 128 -3.87 -20.40 -9.08
N PHE A 129 -4.13 -19.27 -8.41
CA PHE A 129 -5.48 -18.88 -8.00
C PHE A 129 -6.40 -18.69 -9.20
N TYR A 130 -5.93 -18.08 -10.29
CA TYR A 130 -6.69 -17.98 -11.54
C TYR A 130 -7.09 -19.35 -12.09
N GLU A 131 -6.17 -20.31 -12.14
CA GLU A 131 -6.46 -21.68 -12.58
C GLU A 131 -7.39 -22.42 -11.62
N TYR A 132 -7.23 -22.23 -10.31
CA TYR A 132 -8.13 -22.75 -9.29
C TYR A 132 -9.57 -22.25 -9.50
N VAL A 133 -9.76 -20.95 -9.77
CA VAL A 133 -11.09 -20.38 -10.02
C VAL A 133 -11.73 -21.01 -11.25
N GLN A 134 -10.95 -21.38 -12.27
CA GLN A 134 -11.48 -22.09 -13.43
C GLN A 134 -12.02 -23.48 -13.06
N THR A 135 -11.43 -24.18 -12.09
CA THR A 135 -11.96 -25.48 -11.62
C THR A 135 -13.27 -25.33 -10.83
N ARG A 136 -13.63 -24.11 -10.44
CA ARG A 136 -14.87 -23.79 -9.72
C ARG A 136 -16.04 -23.47 -10.65
N MET A 137 -15.81 -23.30 -11.95
CA MET A 137 -16.85 -23.01 -12.94
C MET A 137 -17.82 -24.19 -13.08
N THR A 138 -19.09 -23.89 -13.37
CA THR A 138 -20.08 -24.88 -13.84
C THR A 138 -20.03 -24.96 -15.37
N GLU A 139 -20.75 -25.91 -15.97
CA GLU A 139 -20.90 -25.99 -17.44
C GLU A 139 -21.53 -24.73 -18.07
N GLN A 140 -22.17 -23.88 -17.26
CA GLN A 140 -22.82 -22.65 -17.66
C GLN A 140 -21.90 -21.42 -17.57
N THR A 141 -20.69 -21.57 -17.00
CA THR A 141 -19.74 -20.47 -16.80
C THR A 141 -18.52 -20.66 -17.68
N SER A 142 -18.13 -19.61 -18.41
CA SER A 142 -16.90 -19.60 -19.21
C SER A 142 -16.08 -18.34 -18.94
N VAL A 143 -14.77 -18.50 -18.90
CA VAL A 143 -13.81 -17.41 -18.71
C VAL A 143 -12.80 -17.43 -19.85
N LYS A 144 -12.71 -16.31 -20.57
CA LYS A 144 -11.67 -16.08 -21.59
C LYS A 144 -10.75 -14.96 -21.13
N PHE A 145 -9.45 -15.18 -21.21
CA PHE A 145 -8.44 -14.18 -20.87
C PHE A 145 -7.72 -13.68 -22.12
N PHE A 146 -7.57 -12.36 -22.23
CA PHE A 146 -6.78 -11.72 -23.27
C PHE A 146 -5.63 -10.92 -22.67
N LYS A 147 -4.42 -11.24 -23.10
CA LYS A 147 -3.22 -10.45 -22.80
C LYS A 147 -3.15 -9.21 -23.68
N ASP A 148 -4.06 -8.27 -23.46
CA ASP A 148 -4.19 -7.04 -24.26
C ASP A 148 -4.60 -5.85 -23.38
N THR A 149 -4.28 -4.64 -23.83
CA THR A 149 -4.68 -3.40 -23.17
C THR A 149 -6.04 -2.95 -23.68
N VAL A 150 -7.02 -2.85 -22.78
CA VAL A 150 -8.28 -2.16 -23.09
C VAL A 150 -8.01 -0.67 -23.27
N ARG A 151 -8.48 -0.13 -24.39
CA ARG A 151 -8.28 1.26 -24.78
C ARG A 151 -9.55 2.08 -24.69
N ALA A 152 -10.71 1.45 -24.80
CA ALA A 152 -11.98 2.15 -24.69
C ALA A 152 -13.09 1.21 -24.19
N VAL A 153 -14.04 1.80 -23.46
CA VAL A 153 -15.33 1.22 -23.12
C VAL A 153 -16.38 2.23 -23.56
N LYS A 154 -17.19 1.88 -24.55
CA LYS A 154 -18.23 2.75 -25.12
C LYS A 154 -19.61 2.19 -24.82
N MET A 155 -20.55 3.06 -24.48
CA MET A 155 -21.96 2.68 -24.31
C MET A 155 -22.67 2.58 -25.66
N GLN A 156 -23.38 1.47 -25.91
CA GLN A 156 -24.22 1.25 -27.09
C GLN A 156 -25.45 0.42 -26.70
N ASP A 157 -26.66 0.93 -26.95
CA ASP A 157 -27.94 0.19 -26.78
C ASP A 157 -28.04 -0.62 -25.46
N ASN A 158 -27.76 0.03 -24.32
CA ASN A 158 -27.72 -0.55 -22.96
C ASN A 158 -26.64 -1.64 -22.73
N GLN A 159 -25.66 -1.74 -23.62
CA GLN A 159 -24.48 -2.58 -23.51
C GLN A 159 -23.19 -1.75 -23.58
N PHE A 160 -22.07 -2.42 -23.35
CA PHE A 160 -20.74 -1.84 -23.44
C PHE A 160 -19.92 -2.52 -24.53
N LEU A 161 -19.43 -1.73 -25.48
CA LEU A 161 -18.41 -2.13 -26.42
C LEU A 161 -17.03 -1.95 -25.79
N VAL A 162 -16.34 -3.05 -25.50
CA VAL A 162 -14.99 -3.07 -24.95
C VAL A 162 -13.99 -3.29 -26.08
N TYR A 163 -13.09 -2.34 -26.26
CA TYR A 163 -12.15 -2.31 -27.38
C TYR A 163 -10.70 -2.40 -26.89
N THR A 164 -9.96 -3.34 -27.46
CA THR A 164 -8.49 -3.44 -27.36
C THR A 164 -7.87 -3.27 -28.75
N LYS A 165 -6.55 -3.42 -28.87
CA LYS A 165 -5.90 -3.43 -30.20
C LYS A 165 -6.36 -4.63 -31.05
N SER A 166 -6.60 -5.77 -30.41
CA SER A 166 -6.75 -7.07 -31.09
C SER A 166 -8.14 -7.69 -30.92
N VAL A 167 -8.94 -7.17 -30.00
CA VAL A 167 -10.22 -7.74 -29.58
C VAL A 167 -11.24 -6.62 -29.46
N GLU A 168 -12.43 -6.89 -30.01
CA GLU A 168 -13.62 -6.11 -29.78
C GLU A 168 -14.71 -7.05 -29.26
N THR A 169 -15.37 -6.68 -28.17
CA THR A 169 -16.44 -7.49 -27.59
C THR A 169 -17.53 -6.62 -26.99
N THR A 170 -18.77 -7.03 -27.16
CA THR A 170 -19.94 -6.37 -26.57
C THR A 170 -20.41 -7.17 -25.36
N VAL A 171 -20.53 -6.49 -24.22
CA VAL A 171 -20.89 -7.08 -22.92
C VAL A 171 -21.99 -6.28 -22.23
N GLU A 172 -22.69 -6.90 -21.30
CA GLU A 172 -23.73 -6.24 -20.50
C GLU A 172 -23.13 -5.52 -19.29
N THR A 173 -22.02 -6.03 -18.75
CA THR A 173 -21.38 -5.52 -17.53
C THR A 173 -19.89 -5.33 -17.73
N VAL A 174 -19.34 -4.23 -17.21
CA VAL A 174 -17.90 -3.95 -17.22
C VAL A 174 -17.43 -3.63 -15.80
N ILE A 175 -16.32 -4.25 -15.39
CA ILE A 175 -15.67 -3.99 -14.10
C ILE A 175 -14.25 -3.51 -14.33
N LEU A 176 -13.98 -2.28 -13.92
CA LEU A 176 -12.66 -1.64 -13.98
C LEU A 176 -11.91 -1.95 -12.67
N ALA A 177 -11.02 -2.93 -12.73
CA ALA A 177 -10.16 -3.37 -11.63
C ALA A 177 -8.70 -2.92 -11.86
N LEU A 178 -8.52 -1.67 -12.27
CA LEU A 178 -7.22 -1.14 -12.70
C LEU A 178 -6.26 -0.99 -11.51
N GLY A 179 -4.97 -1.21 -11.77
CA GLY A 179 -3.90 -1.07 -10.77
C GLY A 179 -3.33 0.35 -10.69
N HIS A 180 -2.11 0.46 -10.14
CA HIS A 180 -1.34 1.70 -10.20
C HIS A 180 -1.14 2.15 -11.65
N GLN A 181 -1.34 3.44 -11.90
CA GLN A 181 -1.24 4.04 -13.22
C GLN A 181 -0.04 4.98 -13.29
N GLU A 182 0.52 5.09 -14.49
CA GLU A 182 1.48 6.16 -14.79
C GLU A 182 0.70 7.42 -15.12
N ASN A 183 1.24 8.56 -14.70
CA ASN A 183 0.63 9.86 -14.94
C ASN A 183 1.57 10.71 -15.81
N GLU A 184 0.97 11.61 -16.58
CA GLU A 184 1.66 12.77 -17.13
C GLU A 184 2.36 13.53 -16.02
N LEU A 185 3.58 13.99 -16.30
CA LEU A 185 4.34 14.78 -15.36
C LEU A 185 3.78 16.20 -15.29
N VAL A 186 3.61 16.70 -14.07
CA VAL A 186 3.08 18.04 -13.79
C VAL A 186 3.96 18.79 -12.80
N GLY A 187 3.87 20.13 -12.81
CA GLY A 187 4.63 21.00 -11.92
C GLY A 187 6.13 20.69 -11.92
N ASN A 188 6.70 20.55 -10.72
CA ASN A 188 8.14 20.33 -10.54
C ASN A 188 8.66 19.04 -11.18
N GLU A 189 7.85 17.98 -11.29
CA GLU A 189 8.27 16.75 -11.98
C GLU A 189 8.47 17.00 -13.49
N LYS A 190 7.59 17.80 -14.10
CA LYS A 190 7.69 18.20 -15.51
C LYS A 190 8.90 19.11 -15.75
N GLU A 191 9.13 20.07 -14.86
CA GLU A 191 10.28 20.98 -14.91
C GLU A 191 11.60 20.19 -14.85
N LEU A 192 11.71 19.24 -13.92
CA LEU A 192 12.90 18.40 -13.78
C LEU A 192 13.12 17.50 -14.99
N ALA A 193 12.05 16.89 -15.53
CA ALA A 193 12.14 16.07 -16.74
C ALA A 193 12.53 16.88 -17.99
N THR A 194 12.00 18.09 -18.14
CA THR A 194 12.34 19.00 -19.25
C THR A 194 13.81 19.40 -19.17
N TYR A 195 14.25 19.83 -17.98
CA TYR A 195 15.66 20.16 -17.74
C TYR A 195 16.59 18.96 -18.00
N ALA A 196 16.18 17.75 -17.61
CA ALA A 196 16.92 16.54 -17.88
C ALA A 196 17.13 16.31 -19.38
N SER A 197 16.07 16.48 -20.17
CA SER A 197 16.11 16.34 -21.63
C SER A 197 17.06 17.37 -22.26
N GLU A 198 16.92 18.65 -21.90
CA GLU A 198 17.73 19.75 -22.44
C GLU A 198 19.22 19.61 -22.13
N HIS A 199 19.55 19.09 -20.95
CA HIS A 199 20.93 18.96 -20.47
C HIS A 199 21.50 17.53 -20.57
N ARG A 200 20.77 16.59 -21.18
CA ARG A 200 21.17 15.17 -21.32
C ARG A 200 21.45 14.49 -19.97
N LEU A 201 20.59 14.74 -18.99
CA LEU A 201 20.63 14.12 -17.65
C LEU A 201 19.68 12.93 -17.58
N PHE A 202 19.92 12.05 -16.62
CA PHE A 202 19.03 10.94 -16.32
C PHE A 202 17.98 11.36 -15.28
N TYR A 203 16.70 11.29 -15.66
CA TYR A 203 15.57 11.49 -14.76
C TYR A 203 14.60 10.31 -14.85
N ALA A 204 14.39 9.63 -13.72
CA ALA A 204 13.34 8.62 -13.58
C ALA A 204 12.15 9.20 -12.81
N SER A 205 11.02 9.33 -13.51
CA SER A 205 9.72 9.73 -12.94
C SER A 205 9.21 8.74 -11.89
N PRO A 206 8.20 9.12 -11.06
CA PRO A 206 7.65 8.21 -10.06
C PRO A 206 7.11 6.93 -10.71
N LYS A 207 7.62 5.76 -10.31
CA LYS A 207 7.21 4.45 -10.83
C LYS A 207 7.64 3.32 -9.90
N ASN A 208 7.19 2.10 -10.20
CA ASN A 208 7.71 0.91 -9.52
C ASN A 208 9.20 0.74 -9.89
N ALA A 209 10.05 0.43 -8.91
CA ALA A 209 11.49 0.27 -9.14
C ALA A 209 11.79 -0.85 -10.15
N ALA A 210 10.96 -1.89 -10.21
CA ALA A 210 11.07 -2.96 -11.20
C ALA A 210 10.94 -2.46 -12.66
N ASP A 211 10.30 -1.31 -12.88
CA ASP A 211 10.07 -0.70 -14.18
C ASP A 211 11.11 0.39 -14.52
N ALA A 212 12.06 0.65 -13.63
CA ALA A 212 13.07 1.68 -13.84
C ALA A 212 14.26 1.13 -14.63
N TYR A 213 14.71 1.91 -15.61
CA TYR A 213 15.91 1.61 -16.38
C TYR A 213 17.16 2.10 -15.61
N LEU A 214 17.84 1.20 -14.91
CA LEU A 214 18.95 1.54 -14.01
C LEU A 214 20.35 1.32 -14.60
N GLU A 215 20.44 0.79 -15.82
CA GLU A 215 21.73 0.44 -16.46
C GLU A 215 22.65 1.65 -16.67
N ALA A 216 22.08 2.84 -16.89
CA ALA A 216 22.85 4.07 -17.05
C ALA A 216 23.57 4.52 -15.76
N ILE A 217 23.15 4.01 -14.59
CA ILE A 217 23.73 4.34 -13.29
C ILE A 217 24.82 3.31 -13.00
N THR A 218 26.09 3.70 -13.11
CA THR A 218 27.25 2.81 -12.88
C THR A 218 27.95 3.14 -11.56
N GLU A 219 28.92 2.32 -11.17
CA GLU A 219 29.69 2.42 -9.92
C GLU A 219 30.40 3.78 -9.71
N ASN A 220 30.77 4.44 -10.81
CA ASN A 220 31.46 5.73 -10.76
C ASN A 220 30.50 6.92 -10.68
N THR A 221 29.19 6.67 -10.55
CA THR A 221 28.16 7.71 -10.51
C THR A 221 27.66 7.95 -9.10
N SER A 222 27.19 9.18 -8.86
CA SER A 222 26.31 9.48 -7.73
C SER A 222 24.88 9.56 -8.25
N VAL A 223 23.89 9.16 -7.45
CA VAL A 223 22.47 9.24 -7.81
C VAL A 223 21.67 9.86 -6.68
N LEU A 224 20.78 10.81 -7.02
CA LEU A 224 19.82 11.39 -6.09
C LEU A 224 18.51 10.61 -6.09
N LEU A 225 18.04 10.18 -4.92
CA LEU A 225 16.73 9.53 -4.74
C LEU A 225 15.80 10.45 -3.92
N ARG A 226 14.68 10.87 -4.50
CA ARG A 226 13.63 11.63 -3.81
C ARG A 226 12.52 10.69 -3.32
N GLY A 227 12.50 10.45 -2.01
CA GLY A 227 11.58 9.53 -1.35
C GLY A 227 12.33 8.56 -0.45
N LEU A 228 11.77 8.28 0.73
CA LEU A 228 12.30 7.30 1.69
C LEU A 228 11.19 6.31 2.15
N GLY A 229 10.20 6.09 1.29
CA GLY A 229 9.12 5.12 1.52
C GLY A 229 9.49 3.72 1.00
N LEU A 230 8.50 2.85 0.79
CA LEU A 230 8.76 1.45 0.38
C LEU A 230 9.52 1.32 -0.95
N VAL A 231 9.20 2.15 -1.95
CA VAL A 231 9.88 2.12 -3.26
C VAL A 231 11.37 2.47 -3.15
N PHE A 232 11.77 3.26 -2.15
CA PHE A 232 13.18 3.55 -1.91
C PHE A 232 13.98 2.29 -1.57
N PHE A 233 13.43 1.39 -0.74
CA PHE A 233 14.09 0.13 -0.39
C PHE A 233 14.21 -0.84 -1.58
N ASP A 234 13.24 -0.81 -2.49
CA ASP A 234 13.37 -1.53 -3.77
C ASP A 234 14.56 -1.01 -4.57
N TYR A 235 14.69 0.32 -4.72
CA TYR A 235 15.83 0.92 -5.42
C TYR A 235 17.17 0.63 -4.73
N LEU A 236 17.22 0.61 -3.39
CA LEU A 236 18.43 0.18 -2.68
C LEU A 236 18.81 -1.22 -3.12
N THR A 237 17.89 -2.18 -3.03
CA THR A 237 18.12 -3.58 -3.42
C THR A 237 18.66 -3.70 -4.85
N LEU A 238 18.02 -3.02 -5.81
CA LEU A 238 18.42 -3.07 -7.23
C LEU A 238 19.78 -2.39 -7.51
N LEU A 239 20.19 -1.43 -6.68
CA LEU A 239 21.44 -0.69 -6.82
C LEU A 239 22.57 -1.26 -5.94
N THR A 240 22.28 -2.25 -5.09
CA THR A 240 23.23 -2.84 -4.14
C THR A 240 23.31 -4.36 -4.31
N SER A 241 22.40 -5.13 -3.73
CA SER A 241 22.45 -6.60 -3.73
C SER A 241 22.37 -7.19 -5.14
N ASP A 242 21.52 -6.64 -6.02
CA ASP A 242 21.41 -7.08 -7.42
C ASP A 242 22.67 -6.77 -8.24
N ARG A 243 23.57 -5.95 -7.69
CA ARG A 243 24.88 -5.67 -8.28
C ARG A 243 25.99 -6.54 -7.69
N GLY A 244 25.65 -7.48 -6.81
CA GLY A 244 26.55 -8.48 -6.25
C GLY A 244 27.10 -8.12 -4.88
N GLY A 245 26.67 -7.02 -4.26
CA GLY A 245 27.03 -6.74 -2.87
C GLY A 245 26.29 -7.67 -1.90
N ILE A 246 26.92 -7.97 -0.78
CA ILE A 246 26.48 -9.04 0.14
C ILE A 246 26.29 -8.47 1.54
N PHE A 247 25.21 -8.84 2.21
CA PHE A 247 25.04 -8.60 3.64
C PHE A 247 25.53 -9.83 4.41
N GLU A 248 26.47 -9.61 5.33
CA GLU A 248 27.04 -10.64 6.21
C GLU A 248 26.72 -10.30 7.65
N GLU A 249 26.26 -11.28 8.42
CA GLU A 249 26.12 -11.12 9.86
C GLU A 249 27.45 -11.40 10.55
N LEU A 250 27.96 -10.42 11.31
CA LEU A 250 29.20 -10.54 12.08
C LEU A 250 28.99 -9.94 13.48
N ASP A 251 29.22 -10.75 14.50
CA ASP A 251 29.01 -10.39 15.92
C ASP A 251 27.61 -9.79 16.21
N GLY A 252 26.57 -10.35 15.57
CA GLY A 252 25.18 -9.90 15.73
C GLY A 252 24.90 -8.52 15.09
N LYS A 253 25.72 -8.10 14.14
CA LYS A 253 25.50 -6.90 13.32
C LYS A 253 25.55 -7.24 11.85
N LEU A 254 24.62 -6.69 11.08
CA LEU A 254 24.67 -6.76 9.63
C LEU A 254 25.75 -5.82 9.08
N ILE A 255 26.70 -6.37 8.33
CA ILE A 255 27.76 -5.66 7.62
C ILE A 255 27.53 -5.81 6.12
N TYR A 256 27.58 -4.71 5.39
CA TYR A 256 27.52 -4.75 3.94
C TYR A 256 28.92 -4.84 3.32
N ARG A 257 29.12 -5.82 2.43
CA ARG A 257 30.32 -6.00 1.60
C ARG A 257 30.02 -5.48 0.18
N PRO A 258 30.54 -4.31 -0.21
CA PRO A 258 30.36 -3.80 -1.56
C PRO A 258 31.01 -4.72 -2.59
N SER A 259 30.35 -4.90 -3.72
CA SER A 259 30.92 -5.55 -4.91
C SER A 259 31.82 -4.62 -5.72
N GLY A 260 31.70 -3.31 -5.51
CA GLY A 260 32.32 -2.28 -6.33
C GLY A 260 31.51 -1.89 -7.56
N LYS A 261 30.28 -2.43 -7.73
CA LYS A 261 29.34 -2.09 -8.81
C LYS A 261 28.23 -1.12 -8.35
N GLU A 262 28.19 -0.80 -7.06
CA GLU A 262 27.22 0.10 -6.46
C GLU A 262 27.52 1.56 -6.81
N PRO A 263 26.51 2.38 -7.16
CA PRO A 263 26.70 3.83 -7.24
C PRO A 263 26.76 4.43 -5.84
N ARG A 264 27.20 5.69 -5.75
CA ARG A 264 27.00 6.48 -4.52
C ARG A 264 25.54 6.95 -4.45
N ILE A 265 24.78 6.43 -3.49
CA ILE A 265 23.36 6.75 -3.33
C ILE A 265 23.20 7.92 -2.35
N ILE A 266 22.49 8.96 -2.78
CA ILE A 266 22.19 10.14 -1.97
C ILE A 266 20.68 10.30 -1.94
N ALA A 267 20.05 10.09 -0.78
CA ALA A 267 18.60 9.99 -0.70
C ALA A 267 18.00 10.93 0.35
N GLY A 268 16.76 11.37 0.14
CA GLY A 268 16.08 12.22 1.10
C GLY A 268 14.57 12.32 0.88
N SER A 269 13.88 12.97 1.80
CA SER A 269 12.45 13.20 1.72
C SER A 269 12.05 14.49 2.45
N GLY A 270 10.76 14.86 2.38
CA GLY A 270 10.24 15.95 3.20
C GLY A 270 10.43 15.72 4.71
N ARG A 271 10.29 14.47 5.17
CA ARG A 271 10.47 14.09 6.59
C ARG A 271 11.93 13.85 6.96
N GLY A 272 12.79 13.54 6.00
CA GLY A 272 14.22 13.25 6.21
C GLY A 272 14.53 11.88 6.81
N ILE A 273 13.51 11.12 7.20
CA ILE A 273 13.62 9.78 7.81
C ILE A 273 12.79 8.79 6.98
N PRO A 274 13.26 7.54 6.79
CA PRO A 274 12.46 6.49 6.17
C PRO A 274 11.26 6.06 7.01
N TYR A 275 10.34 5.30 6.43
CA TYR A 275 9.21 4.75 7.17
C TYR A 275 9.68 3.81 8.28
N HIS A 276 8.92 3.76 9.38
CA HIS A 276 9.20 2.84 10.49
C HIS A 276 9.17 1.38 10.04
N ALA A 277 10.09 0.55 10.55
CA ALA A 277 10.03 -0.90 10.39
C ALA A 277 8.69 -1.44 10.87
N ARG A 278 8.19 -2.46 10.17
CA ARG A 278 7.13 -3.29 10.73
C ARG A 278 7.70 -4.11 11.88
N GLY A 279 6.99 -4.12 13.00
CA GLY A 279 7.29 -5.02 14.10
C GLY A 279 7.20 -6.48 13.66
N ARG A 280 8.09 -7.32 14.21
CA ARG A 280 8.02 -8.77 14.03
C ARG A 280 6.63 -9.29 14.38
N ASN A 281 5.99 -9.95 13.42
CA ASN A 281 4.63 -10.42 13.62
C ASN A 281 4.57 -11.50 14.69
N GLN A 282 3.66 -11.30 15.63
CA GLN A 282 3.31 -12.26 16.67
C GLN A 282 1.81 -12.58 16.65
N LYS A 283 1.06 -11.99 15.70
CA LYS A 283 -0.38 -12.20 15.56
C LYS A 283 -0.65 -13.39 14.64
N GLY A 284 -1.55 -14.27 15.06
CA GLY A 284 -2.04 -15.39 14.26
C GLY A 284 -3.16 -15.02 13.29
N TYR A 285 -3.77 -16.04 12.69
CA TYR A 285 -4.94 -15.94 11.82
C TYR A 285 -6.05 -15.10 12.47
N GLY A 286 -6.57 -14.11 11.74
CA GLY A 286 -7.65 -13.22 12.18
C GLY A 286 -7.38 -12.35 13.42
N GLN A 287 -6.24 -12.51 14.09
CA GLN A 287 -5.95 -11.77 15.31
C GLN A 287 -5.70 -10.29 15.01
N LYS A 288 -6.53 -9.42 15.59
CA LYS A 288 -6.48 -7.96 15.46
C LYS A 288 -6.51 -7.28 16.83
N TYR A 289 -5.90 -6.10 16.92
CA TYR A 289 -6.15 -5.15 18.00
C TYR A 289 -7.66 -4.87 18.09
N GLN A 290 -8.18 -4.79 19.32
CA GLN A 290 -9.59 -4.57 19.59
C GLN A 290 -9.81 -3.15 20.14
N PRO A 291 -10.48 -2.26 19.39
CA PRO A 291 -10.69 -0.87 19.80
C PRO A 291 -11.42 -0.74 21.14
N ARG A 292 -11.03 0.26 21.95
CA ARG A 292 -11.63 0.56 23.26
C ARG A 292 -12.53 1.80 23.22
N PHE A 293 -12.09 2.83 22.53
CA PHE A 293 -12.75 4.11 22.32
C PHE A 293 -13.61 4.11 21.05
N LEU A 294 -13.07 3.53 19.96
CA LEU A 294 -13.67 3.46 18.63
C LEU A 294 -14.39 2.13 18.36
N LYS A 295 -14.86 1.43 19.40
CA LYS A 295 -15.66 0.21 19.24
C LYS A 295 -16.93 0.44 18.44
N GLU A 296 -17.46 -0.60 17.83
CA GLU A 296 -18.66 -0.57 16.98
C GLU A 296 -19.85 0.18 17.63
N LYS A 297 -20.13 -0.07 18.91
CA LYS A 297 -21.20 0.64 19.65
C LYS A 297 -20.96 2.16 19.71
N SER A 298 -19.71 2.60 19.86
CA SER A 298 -19.35 4.02 19.85
C SER A 298 -19.55 4.62 18.46
N LEU A 299 -19.06 3.94 17.42
CA LEU A 299 -19.20 4.36 16.02
C LEU A 299 -20.67 4.44 15.59
N ASN A 300 -21.49 3.45 15.95
CA ASN A 300 -22.94 3.48 15.69
C ASN A 300 -23.65 4.62 16.42
N LYS A 301 -23.20 4.99 17.63
CA LYS A 301 -23.71 6.18 18.32
C LYS A 301 -23.32 7.47 17.60
N ILE A 302 -22.12 7.53 17.04
CA ILE A 302 -21.63 8.65 16.23
C ILE A 302 -22.47 8.75 14.95
N LYS A 303 -22.64 7.65 14.21
CA LYS A 303 -23.45 7.58 12.99
C LYS A 303 -24.87 8.12 13.19
N ARG A 304 -25.53 7.78 14.30
CA ARG A 304 -26.89 8.29 14.61
C ARG A 304 -26.96 9.81 14.77
N LYS A 305 -25.85 10.49 15.02
CA LYS A 305 -25.79 11.96 15.09
C LYS A 305 -25.63 12.62 13.71
N GLY A 306 -25.34 11.85 12.66
CA GLY A 306 -25.18 12.33 11.29
C GLY A 306 -23.85 13.02 10.97
N HIS A 307 -23.20 13.66 11.95
CA HIS A 307 -21.91 14.32 11.77
C HIS A 307 -20.99 14.14 12.99
N PHE A 308 -19.68 14.08 12.74
CA PHE A 308 -18.67 14.00 13.79
C PHE A 308 -17.37 14.66 13.36
N SER A 309 -16.76 15.44 14.24
CA SER A 309 -15.52 16.13 13.89
C SER A 309 -14.39 15.13 13.65
N ALA A 310 -13.68 15.31 12.53
CA ALA A 310 -12.51 14.48 12.22
C ALA A 310 -11.39 14.66 13.25
N GLU A 311 -11.21 15.88 13.78
CA GLU A 311 -10.27 16.15 14.87
C GLU A 311 -10.57 15.26 16.08
N GLN A 312 -11.83 15.24 16.53
CA GLN A 312 -12.24 14.43 17.67
C GLN A 312 -12.06 12.93 17.40
N PHE A 313 -12.35 12.47 16.18
CA PHE A 313 -12.15 11.07 15.80
C PHE A 313 -10.68 10.68 15.88
N PHE A 314 -9.79 11.49 15.31
CA PHE A 314 -8.36 11.19 15.32
C PHE A 314 -7.71 11.40 16.69
N GLU A 315 -8.24 12.26 17.56
CA GLU A 315 -7.85 12.30 18.97
C GLU A 315 -8.21 10.99 19.69
N LEU A 316 -9.40 10.41 19.44
CA LEU A 316 -9.74 9.08 19.97
C LEU A 316 -8.84 7.98 19.40
N MET A 317 -8.49 8.06 18.11
CA MET A 317 -7.54 7.12 17.49
C MET A 317 -6.15 7.20 18.12
N LYS A 318 -5.66 8.42 18.44
CA LYS A 318 -4.42 8.58 19.20
C LYS A 318 -4.50 7.87 20.56
N LYS A 319 -5.66 7.91 21.22
CA LYS A 319 -5.89 7.18 22.48
C LYS A 319 -5.93 5.68 22.32
N GLU A 320 -6.38 5.15 21.19
CA GLU A 320 -6.25 3.71 20.89
C GLU A 320 -4.78 3.28 20.80
N VAL A 321 -3.96 4.06 20.08
CA VAL A 321 -2.52 3.80 19.93
C VAL A 321 -1.81 3.90 21.29
N GLU A 322 -2.12 4.93 22.08
CA GLU A 322 -1.59 5.06 23.45
C GLU A 322 -2.02 3.91 24.35
N PHE A 323 -3.28 3.45 24.25
CA PHE A 323 -3.76 2.30 25.01
C PHE A 323 -2.97 1.03 24.65
N ALA A 324 -2.80 0.74 23.36
CA ALA A 324 -1.99 -0.38 22.90
C ALA A 324 -0.55 -0.30 23.45
N TYR A 325 0.08 0.88 23.39
CA TYR A 325 1.41 1.12 23.96
C TYR A 325 1.46 0.83 25.46
N TYR A 326 0.62 1.49 26.27
CA TYR A 326 0.70 1.40 27.73
C TYR A 326 0.26 0.03 28.27
N SER A 327 -0.72 -0.62 27.65
CA SER A 327 -1.12 -1.97 28.04
C SER A 327 0.06 -2.94 27.89
N THR A 328 0.75 -2.93 26.76
CA THR A 328 1.94 -3.78 26.52
C THR A 328 3.13 -3.35 27.38
N LEU A 329 3.35 -2.04 27.57
CA LEU A 329 4.43 -1.52 28.43
C LEU A 329 4.28 -2.00 29.87
N ILE A 330 3.06 -1.96 30.42
CA ILE A 330 2.82 -2.36 31.80
C ILE A 330 3.12 -3.83 32.00
N GLU A 331 2.63 -4.67 31.09
CA GLU A 331 2.84 -6.12 31.14
C GLU A 331 4.33 -6.49 31.09
N THR A 332 5.10 -5.78 30.28
CA THR A 332 6.52 -6.12 30.02
C THR A 332 7.51 -5.42 30.95
N SER A 333 7.20 -4.22 31.41
CA SER A 333 8.16 -3.34 32.10
C SER A 333 7.71 -2.89 33.50
N TYR A 334 6.45 -3.11 33.87
CA TYR A 334 5.90 -2.73 35.17
C TYR A 334 5.07 -3.86 35.82
N PRO A 335 5.68 -5.02 36.12
CA PRO A 335 4.97 -6.21 36.59
C PRO A 335 4.20 -6.02 37.92
N ASN A 336 4.55 -5.01 38.71
CA ASN A 336 3.88 -4.68 39.97
C ASN A 336 2.58 -3.88 39.77
N ILE A 337 2.31 -3.38 38.55
CA ILE A 337 1.08 -2.67 38.23
C ILE A 337 0.04 -3.69 37.77
N ASN A 338 -1.15 -3.66 38.40
CA ASN A 338 -2.27 -4.43 37.90
C ASN A 338 -2.78 -3.84 36.56
N GLN A 339 -2.43 -4.51 35.46
CA GLN A 339 -2.74 -4.08 34.09
C GLN A 339 -4.25 -3.87 33.86
N GLN A 340 -5.09 -4.77 34.37
CA GLN A 340 -6.55 -4.64 34.22
C GLN A 340 -7.08 -3.35 34.85
N ARG A 341 -6.68 -3.05 36.10
CA ARG A 341 -7.09 -1.82 36.79
C ARG A 341 -6.57 -0.58 36.06
N PHE A 342 -5.34 -0.61 35.55
CA PHE A 342 -4.82 0.48 34.73
C PHE A 342 -5.66 0.68 33.47
N ASN A 343 -5.93 -0.39 32.71
CA ASN A 343 -6.71 -0.34 31.49
C ASN A 343 -8.11 0.24 31.72
N GLU A 344 -8.79 -0.18 32.79
CA GLU A 344 -10.10 0.37 33.20
C GLU A 344 -10.00 1.87 33.52
N ALA A 345 -8.98 2.30 34.27
CA ALA A 345 -8.77 3.70 34.61
C ALA A 345 -8.44 4.56 33.37
N PHE A 346 -7.59 4.07 32.47
CA PHE A 346 -7.21 4.75 31.24
C PHE A 346 -8.42 4.91 30.31
N ILE A 347 -9.22 3.86 30.14
CA ILE A 347 -10.45 3.91 29.33
C ILE A 347 -11.46 4.89 29.94
N ARG A 348 -11.72 4.81 31.25
CA ARG A 348 -12.70 5.68 31.93
C ARG A 348 -12.35 7.16 31.82
N THR A 349 -11.06 7.50 31.87
CA THR A 349 -10.56 8.87 31.77
C THR A 349 -10.26 9.30 30.33
N LYS A 350 -10.53 8.46 29.32
CA LYS A 350 -10.19 8.74 27.91
C LYS A 350 -8.70 9.06 27.70
N GLY A 351 -7.83 8.36 28.42
CA GLY A 351 -6.39 8.47 28.30
C GLY A 351 -5.81 9.77 28.83
N GLU A 352 -6.35 10.29 29.94
CA GLU A 352 -5.74 11.41 30.66
C GLU A 352 -4.35 11.03 31.19
N GLN A 353 -3.37 11.91 30.98
CA GLN A 353 -1.99 11.68 31.38
C GLN A 353 -1.81 11.54 32.90
N SER A 354 -2.73 12.11 33.70
CA SER A 354 -2.75 11.99 35.16
C SER A 354 -2.81 10.54 35.65
N VAL A 355 -3.41 9.64 34.85
CA VAL A 355 -3.46 8.20 35.14
C VAL A 355 -2.06 7.59 35.16
N LEU A 356 -1.18 8.01 34.24
CA LEU A 356 0.19 7.47 34.17
C LEU A 356 0.95 7.73 35.47
N GLY A 357 0.83 8.94 36.02
CA GLY A 357 1.43 9.32 37.30
C GLY A 357 0.85 8.55 38.48
N ARG A 358 -0.47 8.36 38.52
CA ARG A 358 -1.15 7.57 39.58
C ARG A 358 -0.63 6.14 39.67
N TYR A 359 -0.28 5.54 38.53
CA TYR A 359 0.25 4.18 38.45
C TYR A 359 1.78 4.12 38.47
N GLY A 360 2.47 5.25 38.65
CA GLY A 360 3.93 5.28 38.77
C GLY A 360 4.68 4.99 37.47
N ILE A 361 4.04 5.19 36.30
CA ILE A 361 4.73 5.09 35.01
C ILE A 361 5.75 6.21 34.92
N LYS A 362 7.00 5.87 34.58
CA LYS A 362 8.10 6.83 34.50
C LYS A 362 7.89 7.75 33.31
N SER A 363 8.21 9.04 33.47
CA SER A 363 8.05 10.05 32.42
C SER A 363 8.81 9.75 31.12
N LYS A 364 9.94 9.04 31.22
CA LYS A 364 10.72 8.58 30.05
C LYS A 364 9.98 7.58 29.17
N ASP A 365 8.98 6.89 29.72
CA ASP A 365 8.17 5.89 29.02
C ASP A 365 6.81 6.49 28.63
N PHE A 366 6.66 7.82 28.65
CA PHE A 366 5.44 8.46 28.15
C PHE A 366 5.47 8.53 26.63
N TRP A 367 4.37 8.12 26.01
CA TRP A 367 4.14 8.27 24.59
C TRP A 367 4.14 9.76 24.19
N ASN A 368 4.98 10.12 23.22
CA ASN A 368 5.13 11.50 22.77
C ASN A 368 4.80 11.63 21.27
N TRP A 369 3.58 12.06 20.97
CA TRP A 369 3.12 12.27 19.59
C TRP A 369 3.94 13.28 18.79
N SER A 370 4.52 14.30 19.43
CA SER A 370 5.33 15.30 18.73
C SER A 370 6.63 14.66 18.21
N MET A 371 7.30 13.87 19.05
CA MET A 371 8.52 13.14 18.66
C MET A 371 8.22 12.04 17.64
N ILE A 372 7.12 11.31 17.80
CA ILE A 372 6.79 10.17 16.93
C ILE A 372 6.37 10.62 15.54
N GLN A 373 5.58 11.70 15.43
CA GLN A 373 5.17 12.22 14.12
C GLN A 373 6.32 12.94 13.39
N GLN A 374 7.23 13.57 14.13
CA GLN A 374 8.32 14.37 13.55
C GLN A 374 9.66 14.15 14.29
N PRO A 375 10.28 12.96 14.17
CA PRO A 375 11.44 12.57 14.97
C PRO A 375 12.68 13.47 14.80
N VAL A 376 12.78 14.20 13.69
CA VAL A 376 13.88 15.13 13.41
C VAL A 376 13.49 16.61 13.47
N GLN A 377 12.29 16.95 13.95
CA GLN A 377 11.85 18.35 13.95
C GLN A 377 12.73 19.24 14.84
N GLN A 378 13.16 18.73 15.99
CA GLN A 378 13.93 19.45 17.01
C GLN A 378 15.45 19.26 16.88
N VAL A 379 15.93 18.66 15.79
CA VAL A 379 17.36 18.46 15.56
C VAL A 379 18.02 19.79 15.20
N GLU A 380 19.07 20.13 15.94
CA GLU A 380 19.85 21.35 15.74
C GLU A 380 20.70 21.29 14.46
N ASP A 381 21.04 22.46 13.92
CA ASP A 381 21.69 22.56 12.61
C ASP A 381 23.10 21.95 12.59
N HIS A 382 23.81 21.99 13.72
CA HIS A 382 25.17 21.47 13.86
C HIS A 382 25.24 19.97 14.18
N THR A 383 24.11 19.31 14.47
CA THR A 383 24.09 17.87 14.75
C THR A 383 24.60 17.08 13.55
N ASP A 384 25.45 16.07 13.74
CA ASP A 384 25.77 15.15 12.65
C ASP A 384 24.54 14.32 12.29
N PHE A 385 23.93 14.63 11.14
CA PHE A 385 22.71 13.98 10.70
C PHE A 385 22.93 12.51 10.32
N GLN A 386 24.13 12.13 9.84
CA GLN A 386 24.40 10.73 9.53
C GLN A 386 24.47 9.89 10.81
N LYS A 387 25.15 10.40 11.85
CA LYS A 387 25.16 9.74 13.15
C LYS A 387 23.77 9.63 13.76
N LEU A 388 23.00 10.73 13.72
CA LEU A 388 21.64 10.75 14.26
C LEU A 388 20.72 9.74 13.57
N ILE A 389 20.79 9.61 12.24
CA ILE A 389 19.93 8.69 11.51
C ILE A 389 20.34 7.23 11.76
N VAL A 390 21.63 6.93 11.87
CA VAL A 390 22.11 5.59 12.26
C VAL A 390 21.57 5.20 13.65
N ASP A 391 21.65 6.11 14.63
CA ASP A 391 21.12 5.86 15.98
C ASP A 391 19.59 5.69 15.96
N TYR A 392 18.89 6.45 15.11
CA TYR A 392 17.45 6.32 14.93
C TYR A 392 17.06 4.97 14.32
N LEU A 393 17.69 4.57 13.21
CA LEU A 393 17.42 3.29 12.53
C LEU A 393 17.71 2.11 13.45
N HIS A 394 18.78 2.18 14.24
CA HIS A 394 19.11 1.14 15.19
C HIS A 394 18.03 0.99 16.28
N ARG A 395 17.54 2.10 16.84
CA ARG A 395 16.43 2.06 17.80
C ARG A 395 15.14 1.54 17.18
N ASP A 396 14.82 1.98 15.97
CA ASP A 396 13.62 1.52 15.25
C ASP A 396 13.67 0.01 14.99
N PHE A 397 14.82 -0.50 14.54
CA PHE A 397 15.09 -1.93 14.41
C PHE A 397 14.87 -2.67 15.74
N LEU A 398 15.49 -2.22 16.84
CA LEU A 398 15.34 -2.87 18.15
C LEU A 398 13.90 -2.86 18.66
N GLU A 399 13.15 -1.78 18.46
CA GLU A 399 11.73 -1.73 18.83
C GLU A 399 10.88 -2.66 17.95
N ALA A 400 11.14 -2.72 16.65
CA ALA A 400 10.47 -3.62 15.74
C ALA A 400 10.74 -5.10 16.07
N GLN A 401 11.96 -5.44 16.48
CA GLN A 401 12.35 -6.80 16.87
C GLN A 401 11.57 -7.34 18.07
N LYS A 402 11.10 -6.47 18.98
CA LYS A 402 10.27 -6.86 20.14
C LYS A 402 8.88 -7.38 19.72
N GLY A 403 8.44 -7.01 18.53
CA GLY A 403 7.27 -7.57 17.86
C GLY A 403 5.92 -6.95 18.24
N THR A 404 4.88 -7.34 17.50
CA THR A 404 3.56 -6.67 17.48
C THR A 404 2.66 -6.95 18.68
N LEU A 405 3.03 -7.85 19.60
CA LEU A 405 2.29 -8.14 20.83
C LEU A 405 3.09 -7.77 22.07
N PHE A 406 4.39 -8.10 22.10
CA PHE A 406 5.23 -7.91 23.28
C PHE A 406 6.06 -6.62 23.23
N GLY A 407 6.28 -6.04 22.05
CA GLY A 407 6.95 -4.74 21.93
C GLY A 407 5.98 -3.59 22.08
N PRO A 408 6.06 -2.73 23.12
CA PRO A 408 5.09 -1.66 23.32
C PRO A 408 4.98 -0.70 22.12
N PHE A 409 6.12 -0.29 21.56
CA PHE A 409 6.16 0.63 20.43
C PHE A 409 5.62 -0.04 19.15
N ALA A 410 6.09 -1.24 18.83
CA ALA A 410 5.63 -2.01 17.67
C ALA A 410 4.12 -2.36 17.74
N ALA A 411 3.62 -2.75 18.91
CA ALA A 411 2.20 -3.01 19.14
C ALA A 411 1.35 -1.76 18.92
N ALA A 412 1.83 -0.60 19.37
CA ALA A 412 1.17 0.68 19.15
C ALA A 412 1.08 1.04 17.67
N LEU A 413 2.17 0.92 16.91
CA LEU A 413 2.17 1.20 15.47
C LEU A 413 1.34 0.20 14.67
N ASP A 414 1.40 -1.09 15.02
CA ASP A 414 0.60 -2.14 14.37
C ASP A 414 -0.91 -1.99 14.67
N SER A 415 -1.29 -1.36 15.79
CA SER A 415 -2.70 -1.05 16.06
C SER A 415 -3.32 -0.13 14.99
N LEU A 416 -2.55 0.78 14.38
CA LEU A 416 -3.02 1.64 13.28
C LEU A 416 -3.44 0.84 12.06
N LYS A 417 -2.79 -0.31 11.80
CA LYS A 417 -3.16 -1.22 10.71
C LYS A 417 -4.50 -1.90 10.99
N ASP A 418 -4.74 -2.29 12.23
CA ASP A 418 -5.99 -2.92 12.64
C ASP A 418 -7.14 -1.91 12.80
N LEU A 419 -6.83 -0.62 13.00
CA LEU A 419 -7.79 0.49 13.13
C LEU A 419 -8.26 1.09 11.79
N ARG A 420 -7.92 0.44 10.66
CA ARG A 420 -8.22 0.99 9.32
C ARG A 420 -9.71 0.97 9.01
N ASP A 421 -10.44 -0.01 9.51
CA ASP A 421 -11.87 -0.15 9.23
C ASP A 421 -12.70 0.89 10.00
N GLU A 422 -12.22 1.37 11.14
CA GLU A 422 -12.83 2.50 11.85
C GLU A 422 -12.72 3.79 11.04
N VAL A 423 -11.58 4.03 10.35
CA VAL A 423 -11.42 5.17 9.42
C VAL A 423 -12.36 5.02 8.24
N ARG A 424 -12.41 3.84 7.63
CA ARG A 424 -13.30 3.54 6.49
C ARG A 424 -14.76 3.71 6.88
N PHE A 425 -15.15 3.25 8.07
CA PHE A 425 -16.50 3.49 8.59
C PHE A 425 -16.86 4.98 8.60
N MET A 426 -15.97 5.86 9.05
CA MET A 426 -16.25 7.30 9.06
C MET A 426 -16.43 7.87 7.66
N LEU A 427 -15.65 7.39 6.68
CA LEU A 427 -15.77 7.76 5.27
C LEU A 427 -17.05 7.20 4.63
N ASP A 428 -17.34 5.93 4.85
CA ASP A 428 -18.47 5.20 4.27
C ASP A 428 -19.82 5.70 4.77
N GLN A 429 -19.83 6.31 5.95
CA GLN A 429 -20.99 6.95 6.54
C GLN A 429 -21.01 8.47 6.32
N GLU A 430 -20.06 9.03 5.56
CA GLU A 430 -19.94 10.46 5.22
C GLU A 430 -20.00 11.38 6.47
N LEU A 431 -19.34 10.96 7.55
CA LEU A 431 -19.47 11.62 8.85
C LEU A 431 -18.58 12.86 9.00
N PHE A 432 -17.55 12.97 8.17
CA PHE A 432 -16.68 14.15 8.09
C PHE A 432 -17.20 15.12 7.05
N SER A 433 -17.03 16.42 7.28
CA SER A 433 -17.18 17.40 6.20
C SER A 433 -16.06 17.22 5.17
N ASP A 434 -16.27 17.75 3.96
CA ASP A 434 -15.28 17.74 2.88
C ASP A 434 -13.96 18.46 3.27
N GLU A 435 -14.07 19.59 3.98
CA GLU A 435 -12.93 20.34 4.51
C GLU A 435 -12.13 19.49 5.52
N GLU A 436 -12.83 18.82 6.44
CA GLU A 436 -12.20 17.95 7.43
C GLU A 436 -11.60 16.70 6.80
N THR A 437 -12.27 16.11 5.82
CA THR A 437 -11.77 14.97 5.05
C THR A 437 -10.44 15.33 4.37
N LYS A 438 -10.38 16.49 3.71
CA LYS A 438 -9.14 16.98 3.13
C LYS A 438 -8.06 17.20 4.20
N LYS A 439 -8.35 18.02 5.21
CA LYS A 439 -7.36 18.46 6.21
C LYS A 439 -6.85 17.31 7.08
N TRP A 440 -7.75 16.52 7.64
CA TRP A 440 -7.41 15.52 8.65
C TRP A 440 -7.07 14.18 8.04
N LEU A 441 -7.87 13.66 7.11
CA LEU A 441 -7.59 12.35 6.52
C LEU A 441 -6.51 12.43 5.45
N TRP A 442 -6.69 13.25 4.42
CA TRP A 442 -5.81 13.23 3.24
C TRP A 442 -4.47 13.92 3.50
N ASP A 443 -4.49 15.13 4.07
CA ASP A 443 -3.28 15.95 4.23
C ASP A 443 -2.43 15.53 5.45
N TRP A 444 -3.05 15.08 6.54
CA TRP A 444 -2.35 14.72 7.78
C TRP A 444 -2.27 13.21 8.04
N PHE A 445 -3.40 12.53 8.20
CA PHE A 445 -3.41 11.15 8.70
C PHE A 445 -2.91 10.13 7.68
N THR A 446 -3.27 10.22 6.41
CA THR A 446 -2.82 9.28 5.37
C THR A 446 -1.30 9.23 5.24
N PRO A 447 -0.57 10.37 5.12
CA PRO A 447 0.89 10.34 5.10
C PRO A 447 1.50 9.93 6.46
N LEU A 448 0.84 10.25 7.58
CA LEU A 448 1.30 9.82 8.90
C LEU A 448 1.19 8.30 9.08
N ASN A 449 0.03 7.72 8.77
CA ASN A 449 -0.21 6.29 8.81
C ASN A 449 0.73 5.54 7.87
N SER A 450 1.00 6.08 6.68
CA SER A 450 2.00 5.50 5.77
C SER A 450 3.38 5.42 6.42
N PHE A 451 3.81 6.50 7.06
CA PHE A 451 5.10 6.59 7.76
C PHE A 451 5.18 5.67 8.98
N LEU A 452 4.10 5.53 9.76
CA LEU A 452 4.09 4.79 11.02
C LEU A 452 3.78 3.29 10.87
N SER A 453 2.88 2.88 9.97
CA SER A 453 2.31 1.52 9.99
C SER A 453 2.52 0.70 8.71
N ILE A 454 2.89 1.34 7.59
CA ILE A 454 2.98 0.66 6.28
C ILE A 454 4.41 0.28 5.91
N GLY A 455 5.42 0.73 6.66
CA GLY A 455 6.84 0.65 6.34
C GLY A 455 7.42 -0.76 6.10
N PRO A 456 8.74 -0.84 5.86
CA PRO A 456 9.35 -2.04 5.28
C PRO A 456 9.49 -3.17 6.32
N PRO A 457 9.83 -4.39 5.87
CA PRO A 457 10.32 -5.44 6.77
C PRO A 457 11.46 -4.96 7.66
N VAL A 458 11.61 -5.54 8.85
CA VAL A 458 12.59 -5.11 9.86
C VAL A 458 14.03 -5.22 9.33
N GLU A 459 14.29 -6.23 8.51
CA GLU A 459 15.58 -6.50 7.87
C GLU A 459 16.02 -5.32 6.99
N ARG A 460 15.07 -4.65 6.30
CA ARG A 460 15.39 -3.53 5.41
C ARG A 460 15.89 -2.30 6.16
N ILE A 461 15.48 -2.11 7.42
CA ILE A 461 16.01 -1.02 8.26
C ILE A 461 17.45 -1.33 8.67
N GLU A 462 17.75 -2.57 9.01
CA GLU A 462 19.11 -3.02 9.32
C GLU A 462 20.03 -2.94 8.09
N GLU A 463 19.55 -3.37 6.93
CA GLU A 463 20.27 -3.24 5.65
C GLU A 463 20.60 -1.77 5.32
N LEU A 464 19.65 -0.86 5.49
CA LEU A 464 19.90 0.57 5.29
C LEU A 464 20.96 1.10 6.25
N GLN A 465 20.94 0.67 7.52
CA GLN A 465 21.97 1.03 8.48
C GLN A 465 23.36 0.53 8.02
N ALA A 466 23.46 -0.73 7.57
CA ALA A 466 24.69 -1.31 7.06
C ALA A 466 25.21 -0.57 5.80
N LEU A 467 24.32 -0.19 4.89
CA LEU A 467 24.66 0.58 3.68
C LEU A 467 25.16 2.00 3.99
N ILE A 468 24.60 2.66 5.01
CA ILE A 468 25.10 3.96 5.47
C ILE A 468 26.49 3.80 6.09
N ASN A 469 26.69 2.79 6.94
CA ASN A 469 27.98 2.51 7.58
C ASN A 469 29.07 2.15 6.56
N ALA A 470 28.70 1.46 5.47
CA ALA A 470 29.60 1.14 4.35
C ALA A 470 29.90 2.36 3.44
N GLY A 471 29.27 3.51 3.67
CA GLY A 471 29.45 4.72 2.87
C GLY A 471 28.76 4.71 1.50
N ILE A 472 27.95 3.69 1.21
CA ILE A 472 27.20 3.56 -0.05
C ILE A 472 26.01 4.53 -0.08
N VAL A 473 25.32 4.69 1.05
CA VAL A 473 24.15 5.55 1.18
C VAL A 473 24.47 6.78 2.04
N THR A 474 24.09 7.97 1.56
CA THR A 474 24.10 9.21 2.33
C THR A 474 22.68 9.78 2.41
N LEU A 475 22.16 10.01 3.61
CA LEU A 475 20.82 10.60 3.78
C LEU A 475 20.86 12.13 3.91
N ILE A 476 20.02 12.81 3.14
CA ILE A 476 19.78 14.25 3.22
C ILE A 476 18.79 14.53 4.35
N GLY A 477 19.06 15.58 5.13
CA GLY A 477 18.20 16.06 6.22
C GLY A 477 16.76 16.38 5.79
N PRO A 478 15.85 16.64 6.76
CA PRO A 478 14.45 16.93 6.48
C PRO A 478 14.26 18.14 5.58
N LYS A 479 13.07 18.27 4.98
CA LYS A 479 12.75 19.30 3.97
C LYS A 479 13.71 19.25 2.77
N MET A 480 13.94 18.06 2.22
CA MET A 480 14.73 17.92 1.00
C MET A 480 14.17 18.80 -0.12
N LYS A 481 15.06 19.50 -0.82
CA LYS A 481 14.80 20.26 -2.04
C LYS A 481 15.65 19.69 -3.17
N ILE A 482 15.13 19.82 -4.38
CA ILE A 482 15.84 19.52 -5.61
C ILE A 482 15.75 20.73 -6.50
N GLU A 483 16.90 21.24 -6.89
CA GLU A 483 17.06 22.34 -7.84
C GLU A 483 17.90 21.87 -9.02
N THR A 484 17.99 22.72 -10.04
CA THR A 484 18.81 22.51 -11.22
C THR A 484 19.85 23.61 -11.32
N GLU A 485 21.12 23.24 -11.54
CA GLU A 485 22.24 24.19 -11.58
C GLU A 485 23.34 23.67 -12.51
N ALA A 486 23.76 24.48 -13.49
CA ALA A 486 24.91 24.21 -14.36
C ALA A 486 24.93 22.80 -14.99
N GLY A 487 23.79 22.35 -15.52
CA GLY A 487 23.64 21.04 -16.15
C GLY A 487 23.63 19.87 -15.18
N ARG A 488 23.19 20.08 -13.92
CA ARG A 488 23.10 19.03 -12.89
C ARG A 488 21.86 19.22 -12.02
N PHE A 489 21.39 18.14 -11.43
CA PHE A 489 20.48 18.17 -10.29
C PHE A 489 21.24 18.47 -9.01
N VAL A 490 20.63 19.25 -8.13
CA VAL A 490 21.20 19.66 -6.84
C VAL A 490 20.22 19.30 -5.72
N GLY A 491 20.55 18.27 -4.96
CA GLY A 491 19.80 17.83 -3.79
C GLY A 491 20.39 18.40 -2.50
N TYR A 492 19.55 18.95 -1.63
CA TYR A 492 19.97 19.45 -0.31
C TYR A 492 18.79 19.51 0.67
N SER A 493 19.08 19.74 1.95
CA SER A 493 18.05 20.01 2.96
C SER A 493 17.87 21.51 3.12
N ASP A 494 16.63 21.99 3.11
CA ASP A 494 16.31 23.40 3.36
C ASP A 494 16.81 23.91 4.73
N ARG A 495 17.03 23.00 5.70
CA ARG A 495 17.67 23.32 6.99
C ARG A 495 19.19 23.44 6.91
N ARG A 496 19.81 22.90 5.85
CA ARG A 496 21.27 22.86 5.67
C ARG A 496 21.64 23.22 4.23
N PRO A 497 21.34 24.44 3.77
CA PRO A 497 21.49 24.84 2.37
C PRO A 497 22.93 24.84 1.86
N LEU A 498 23.91 24.84 2.76
CA LEU A 498 25.34 24.78 2.41
C LEU A 498 25.81 23.37 2.01
N LYS A 499 25.14 22.30 2.48
CA LYS A 499 25.51 20.91 2.15
C LYS A 499 24.70 20.42 0.94
N LYS A 500 25.22 20.71 -0.25
CA LYS A 500 24.59 20.37 -1.54
C LYS A 500 25.24 19.15 -2.20
N TYR A 501 24.42 18.34 -2.85
CA TYR A 501 24.85 17.17 -3.62
C TYR A 501 24.48 17.36 -5.08
N LYS A 502 25.49 17.38 -5.97
CA LYS A 502 25.31 17.61 -7.40
C LYS A 502 25.48 16.29 -8.17
N THR A 503 24.58 16.00 -9.11
CA THR A 503 24.66 14.80 -9.95
C THR A 503 23.92 14.96 -11.29
N HIS A 504 24.20 14.09 -12.25
CA HIS A 504 23.46 13.94 -13.50
C HIS A 504 22.30 12.91 -13.41
N PHE A 505 22.10 12.27 -12.26
CA PHE A 505 21.11 11.20 -12.09
C PHE A 505 20.12 11.50 -10.96
N LEU A 506 18.83 11.55 -11.28
CA LEU A 506 17.73 11.74 -10.33
C LEU A 506 16.65 10.66 -10.51
N ILE A 507 16.26 10.03 -9.40
CA ILE A 507 15.16 9.08 -9.33
C ILE A 507 14.11 9.58 -8.35
N GLU A 508 12.85 9.58 -8.78
CA GLU A 508 11.69 9.67 -7.88
C GLU A 508 11.42 8.31 -7.22
N ALA A 509 11.94 8.11 -6.02
CA ALA A 509 11.84 6.86 -5.25
C ALA A 509 10.47 6.69 -4.57
N ARG A 510 9.39 6.79 -5.36
CA ARG A 510 7.99 6.71 -4.93
C ARG A 510 7.06 6.34 -6.09
N LEU A 511 5.86 5.88 -5.77
CA LEU A 511 4.79 5.72 -6.75
C LEU A 511 4.10 7.07 -7.04
N PRO A 512 3.51 7.24 -8.23
CA PRO A 512 2.56 8.31 -8.48
C PRO A 512 1.38 8.25 -7.49
N LYS A 513 0.83 9.41 -7.14
CA LYS A 513 -0.46 9.48 -6.46
C LYS A 513 -1.58 9.12 -7.45
N THR A 514 -2.72 8.67 -6.95
CA THR A 514 -3.94 8.56 -7.75
C THR A 514 -4.34 9.95 -8.22
N ALA A 515 -4.26 10.16 -9.54
CA ALA A 515 -4.60 11.43 -10.20
C ALA A 515 -5.08 11.10 -11.62
N ASN A 516 -6.28 10.53 -11.72
CA ASN A 516 -6.82 10.03 -12.98
C ASN A 516 -6.92 11.11 -14.08
N GLN A 517 -7.02 12.40 -13.71
CA GLN A 517 -6.97 13.53 -14.65
C GLN A 517 -5.67 13.61 -15.46
N PHE A 518 -4.59 13.03 -14.95
CA PHE A 518 -3.27 13.00 -15.60
C PHE A 518 -2.90 11.58 -16.03
N SER A 519 -3.83 10.62 -15.99
CA SER A 519 -3.50 9.23 -16.31
C SER A 519 -3.01 9.08 -17.74
N LEU A 520 -1.97 8.26 -17.93
CA LEU A 520 -1.51 7.78 -19.25
C LEU A 520 -2.23 6.49 -19.69
N ASN A 521 -3.17 5.98 -18.90
CA ASN A 521 -3.96 4.81 -19.28
C ASN A 521 -4.99 5.21 -20.35
N PRO A 522 -4.95 4.63 -21.56
CA PRO A 522 -5.83 5.03 -22.66
C PRO A 522 -7.32 4.85 -22.34
N LEU A 523 -7.69 3.83 -21.55
CA LEU A 523 -9.07 3.63 -21.12
C LEU A 523 -9.53 4.74 -20.18
N VAL A 524 -8.70 5.16 -19.21
CA VAL A 524 -9.06 6.25 -18.30
C VAL A 524 -9.17 7.57 -19.05
N GLN A 525 -8.22 7.84 -19.95
CA GLN A 525 -8.28 9.02 -20.83
C GLN A 525 -9.57 9.04 -21.65
N GLN A 526 -9.93 7.91 -22.27
CA GLN A 526 -11.16 7.80 -23.07
C GLN A 526 -12.41 7.99 -22.21
N LEU A 527 -12.51 7.32 -21.06
CA LEU A 527 -13.69 7.43 -20.18
C LEU A 527 -13.92 8.86 -19.68
N LEU A 528 -12.83 9.59 -19.38
CA LEU A 528 -12.92 11.00 -18.98
C LEU A 528 -13.25 11.92 -20.16
N SER A 529 -12.65 11.67 -21.33
CA SER A 529 -12.89 12.46 -22.55
C SER A 529 -14.33 12.34 -23.06
N ASP A 530 -14.90 11.13 -22.99
CA ASP A 530 -16.26 10.85 -23.44
C ASP A 530 -17.31 11.12 -22.34
N GLU A 531 -16.88 11.67 -21.19
CA GLU A 531 -17.70 11.98 -20.02
C GLU A 531 -18.48 10.78 -19.44
N ILE A 532 -18.07 9.54 -19.77
CA ILE A 532 -18.61 8.30 -19.19
C ILE A 532 -18.18 8.18 -17.72
N ALA A 533 -16.96 8.61 -17.39
CA ALA A 533 -16.50 8.76 -16.03
C ALA A 533 -16.16 10.22 -15.75
N CYS A 534 -16.22 10.62 -14.48
CA CYS A 534 -15.76 11.92 -14.03
C CYS A 534 -14.93 11.78 -12.74
N LEU A 535 -14.38 12.88 -12.24
CA LEU A 535 -13.51 12.88 -11.07
C LEU A 535 -14.27 13.28 -9.82
N HIS A 536 -13.96 12.61 -8.71
CA HIS A 536 -14.51 12.95 -7.40
C HIS A 536 -13.91 14.25 -6.85
N GLN A 537 -14.79 15.08 -6.31
CA GLN A 537 -14.46 16.41 -5.81
C GLN A 537 -15.01 16.62 -4.41
N LEU A 538 -14.22 17.29 -3.58
CA LEU A 538 -14.61 17.80 -2.28
C LEU A 538 -15.00 19.28 -2.41
N LYS A 539 -16.16 19.66 -1.87
CA LYS A 539 -16.63 21.04 -1.79
C LYS A 539 -16.15 21.67 -0.49
N LEU A 540 -15.10 22.48 -0.59
CA LEU A 540 -14.49 23.13 0.57
C LEU A 540 -15.38 24.26 1.11
N ALA A 541 -15.22 24.60 2.39
CA ALA A 541 -16.01 25.67 3.02
C ALA A 541 -15.82 27.04 2.36
N SER A 542 -14.68 27.24 1.67
CA SER A 542 -14.39 28.43 0.86
C SER A 542 -15.20 28.55 -0.44
N GLY A 543 -16.00 27.53 -0.79
CA GLY A 543 -16.68 27.41 -2.09
C GLY A 543 -15.78 26.89 -3.22
N LYS A 544 -14.49 26.64 -2.95
CA LYS A 544 -13.58 26.00 -3.92
C LYS A 544 -13.82 24.50 -3.97
N GLU A 545 -13.78 23.93 -5.16
CA GLU A 545 -13.76 22.48 -5.36
C GLU A 545 -12.32 21.96 -5.33
N HIS A 546 -12.11 20.84 -4.65
CA HIS A 546 -10.83 20.14 -4.61
C HIS A 546 -10.97 18.75 -5.22
N GLN A 547 -10.33 18.54 -6.37
CA GLN A 547 -10.28 17.24 -7.01
C GLN A 547 -9.39 16.28 -6.21
N THR A 548 -9.96 15.14 -5.81
CA THR A 548 -9.23 14.10 -5.08
C THR A 548 -8.32 13.27 -5.99
N GLY A 549 -8.60 13.28 -7.30
CA GLY A 549 -7.92 12.45 -8.29
C GLY A 549 -8.59 11.09 -8.52
N ALA A 550 -9.56 10.68 -7.69
CA ALA A 550 -10.33 9.45 -7.87
C ALA A 550 -11.35 9.55 -9.02
N LEU A 551 -11.61 8.43 -9.71
CA LEU A 551 -12.82 8.29 -10.54
C LEU A 551 -14.05 8.28 -9.64
N LEU A 552 -15.09 9.02 -10.03
CA LEU A 552 -16.34 9.13 -9.28
C LEU A 552 -17.14 7.83 -9.38
N VAL A 553 -17.32 7.19 -8.23
CA VAL A 553 -18.16 6.00 -8.08
C VAL A 553 -19.13 6.21 -6.93
N ASP A 554 -20.28 5.52 -7.00
CA ASP A 554 -21.11 5.31 -5.82
C ASP A 554 -20.31 4.51 -4.79
N ARG A 555 -20.20 5.08 -3.59
CA ARG A 555 -19.34 4.53 -2.54
C ARG A 555 -19.79 3.15 -2.06
N LYS A 556 -21.10 2.86 -2.11
CA LYS A 556 -21.66 1.61 -1.56
C LYS A 556 -21.63 0.47 -2.55
N THR A 557 -21.65 0.76 -3.85
CA THR A 557 -21.81 -0.24 -4.90
C THR A 557 -20.63 -0.30 -5.88
N ASN A 558 -19.73 0.69 -5.83
CA ASN A 558 -18.63 0.88 -6.78
C ASN A 558 -19.08 1.11 -8.24
N GLN A 559 -20.36 1.43 -8.47
CA GLN A 559 -20.83 1.78 -9.81
C GLN A 559 -20.34 3.17 -10.20
N ILE A 560 -19.89 3.36 -11.45
CA ILE A 560 -19.47 4.67 -11.96
C ILE A 560 -20.65 5.64 -11.89
N GLN A 561 -20.36 6.87 -11.46
CA GLN A 561 -21.33 7.97 -11.49
C GLN A 561 -20.96 8.99 -12.56
N THR A 562 -21.99 9.46 -13.25
CA THR A 562 -21.92 10.62 -14.14
C THR A 562 -21.68 11.90 -13.34
N LYS A 563 -21.30 12.98 -14.02
CA LYS A 563 -21.12 14.30 -13.40
C LYS A 563 -22.39 14.85 -12.74
N THR A 564 -23.58 14.42 -13.19
CA THR A 564 -24.88 14.79 -12.61
C THR A 564 -25.27 13.94 -11.40
N GLY A 565 -24.43 12.96 -11.02
CA GLY A 565 -24.67 12.05 -9.89
C GLY A 565 -25.51 10.82 -10.24
N SER A 566 -25.90 10.65 -11.50
CA SER A 566 -26.64 9.46 -11.94
C SER A 566 -25.68 8.27 -12.06
N ILE A 567 -26.12 7.11 -11.56
CA ILE A 567 -25.36 5.86 -11.64
C ILE A 567 -25.42 5.31 -13.08
N ILE A 568 -24.28 4.88 -13.61
CA ILE A 568 -24.22 4.07 -14.83
C ILE A 568 -24.40 2.61 -14.42
N ALA A 569 -25.58 2.05 -14.72
CA ALA A 569 -25.88 0.65 -14.44
C ALA A 569 -24.84 -0.27 -15.09
N LYS A 570 -24.44 -1.32 -14.37
CA LYS A 570 -23.52 -2.38 -14.87
C LYS A 570 -22.11 -1.93 -15.28
N LEU A 571 -21.71 -0.68 -14.97
CA LEU A 571 -20.32 -0.21 -15.08
C LEU A 571 -19.75 0.05 -13.68
N PHE A 572 -18.77 -0.75 -13.27
CA PHE A 572 -18.15 -0.70 -11.95
C PHE A 572 -16.69 -0.26 -12.03
N CYS A 573 -16.19 0.40 -11.00
CA CYS A 573 -14.77 0.69 -10.84
C CYS A 573 -14.36 0.59 -9.37
N TYR A 574 -13.31 -0.16 -9.06
CA TYR A 574 -12.83 -0.28 -7.69
C TYR A 574 -11.32 -0.55 -7.62
N GLY A 575 -10.76 -0.36 -6.42
CA GLY A 575 -9.32 -0.43 -6.19
C GLY A 575 -8.64 0.92 -6.36
N ILE A 576 -7.44 0.93 -6.94
CA ILE A 576 -6.54 2.11 -6.91
C ILE A 576 -7.13 3.36 -7.60
N PRO A 577 -7.87 3.26 -8.72
CA PRO A 577 -8.47 4.42 -9.38
C PRO A 577 -9.50 5.16 -8.53
N THR A 578 -10.02 4.54 -7.46
CA THR A 578 -11.02 5.15 -6.57
C THR A 578 -10.43 5.63 -5.24
N GLU A 579 -9.09 5.57 -5.07
CA GLU A 579 -8.40 6.17 -3.93
C GLU A 579 -8.61 7.69 -3.91
N GLY A 580 -9.25 8.19 -2.84
CA GLY A 580 -9.77 9.56 -2.74
C GLY A 580 -11.28 9.59 -2.48
N ILE A 581 -11.99 8.55 -2.90
CA ILE A 581 -13.29 8.16 -2.36
C ILE A 581 -13.01 7.11 -1.28
N HIS A 582 -12.45 5.98 -1.70
CA HIS A 582 -12.01 4.92 -0.81
C HIS A 582 -10.60 5.19 -0.28
N TRP A 583 -10.24 4.55 0.84
CA TRP A 583 -8.97 4.79 1.53
C TRP A 583 -8.15 3.52 1.71
N LEU A 584 -6.86 3.60 1.37
CA LEU A 584 -5.90 2.50 1.38
C LEU A 584 -6.35 1.31 0.52
N THR A 585 -6.73 1.62 -0.71
CA THR A 585 -7.23 0.68 -1.72
C THR A 585 -6.15 -0.29 -2.23
N ALA A 586 -4.87 -0.01 -1.98
CA ALA A 586 -3.72 -0.82 -2.42
C ALA A 586 -3.34 -1.97 -1.46
N ALA A 587 -3.99 -2.11 -0.29
CA ALA A 587 -3.67 -3.15 0.69
C ALA A 587 -3.93 -4.58 0.18
N THR A 588 -3.13 -5.56 0.59
CA THR A 588 -3.43 -6.99 0.37
C THR A 588 -4.53 -7.46 1.33
N ALA A 589 -5.33 -8.44 0.93
CA ALA A 589 -6.30 -9.06 1.84
C ALA A 589 -5.58 -9.91 2.88
N ARG A 590 -6.02 -9.78 4.15
CA ARG A 590 -5.54 -10.59 5.28
C ARG A 590 -6.61 -11.60 5.68
N PRO A 591 -6.27 -12.88 5.81
CA PRO A 591 -7.23 -13.93 6.18
C PRO A 591 -7.79 -13.72 7.60
N GLY A 592 -9.07 -14.03 7.78
CA GLY A 592 -9.81 -13.94 9.04
C GLY A 592 -10.09 -12.52 9.50
N THR A 593 -10.07 -11.52 8.61
CA THR A 593 -10.18 -10.11 9.02
C THR A 593 -11.26 -9.28 8.34
N ASP A 594 -12.11 -9.90 7.52
CA ASP A 594 -13.12 -9.23 6.69
C ASP A 594 -12.47 -8.20 5.76
N ALA A 595 -11.50 -8.62 4.95
CA ALA A 595 -10.66 -7.69 4.20
C ALA A 595 -11.49 -6.84 3.22
N TRP A 596 -11.36 -5.51 3.31
CA TRP A 596 -12.09 -4.54 2.48
C TRP A 596 -12.12 -4.88 0.99
N ASN A 597 -10.98 -5.23 0.39
CA ASN A 597 -10.92 -5.53 -1.04
C ASN A 597 -11.73 -6.78 -1.45
N LEU A 598 -11.88 -7.76 -0.57
CA LEU A 598 -12.73 -8.93 -0.80
C LEU A 598 -14.20 -8.58 -0.59
N ARG A 599 -14.52 -7.75 0.42
CA ARG A 599 -15.87 -7.19 0.60
C ARG A 599 -16.34 -6.43 -0.64
N GLU A 600 -15.53 -5.51 -1.15
CA GLU A 600 -15.91 -4.72 -2.34
C GLU A 600 -16.09 -5.59 -3.59
N ALA A 601 -15.25 -6.62 -3.77
CA ALA A 601 -15.42 -7.56 -4.86
C ALA A 601 -16.74 -8.32 -4.73
N ASP A 602 -17.12 -8.72 -3.51
CA ASP A 602 -18.38 -9.42 -3.24
C ASP A 602 -19.60 -8.49 -3.40
N VAL A 603 -19.51 -7.23 -2.97
CA VAL A 603 -20.53 -6.20 -3.23
C VAL A 603 -20.79 -6.04 -4.73
N ILE A 604 -19.73 -5.94 -5.54
CA ILE A 604 -19.87 -5.84 -7.00
C ILE A 604 -20.56 -7.09 -7.56
N ALA A 605 -20.13 -8.29 -7.13
CA ALA A 605 -20.77 -9.53 -7.58
C ALA A 605 -22.24 -9.60 -7.15
N SER A 606 -22.56 -9.38 -5.87
CA SER A 606 -23.93 -9.29 -5.38
C SER A 606 -24.76 -8.33 -6.22
N LYS A 607 -24.22 -7.14 -6.56
CA LYS A 607 -24.95 -6.15 -7.35
C LYS A 607 -25.22 -6.58 -8.80
N ILE A 608 -24.36 -7.44 -9.35
CA ILE A 608 -24.55 -8.03 -10.69
C ILE A 608 -25.66 -9.10 -10.66
N PHE A 609 -25.81 -9.82 -9.55
CA PHE A 609 -26.76 -10.93 -9.39
C PHE A 609 -28.05 -10.58 -8.64
N GLU A 610 -28.17 -9.36 -8.09
CA GLU A 610 -29.44 -8.83 -7.59
C GLU A 610 -30.48 -8.84 -8.72
N GLU A 611 -31.64 -9.46 -8.48
CA GLU A 611 -32.76 -9.51 -9.41
C GLU A 611 -33.19 -8.07 -9.78
N GLU A 612 -33.22 -7.76 -11.09
CA GLU A 612 -33.81 -6.51 -11.63
C GLU A 612 -35.33 -6.52 -11.52
#